data_AF-A0A538BGZ1-F1
#
_entry.id   AF-A0A538BGZ1-F1
#
_cell.length_a   1.000
_cell.length_b   1.000
_cell.length_c   1.000
_cell.angle_alpha   90.00
_cell.angle_beta   90.00
_cell.angle_gamma   90.00
#
_symmetry.space_group_name_H-M   'P 1'
#
loop_
_entity.id
_entity.type
_entity.pdbx_description
1 polymer ?
#
loop_
_entity_poly.entity_id
_entity_poly.type
_entity_poly.pdbx_seq_one_letter_code
_entity_poly.pdbx_strand_id
1 'polypeptide(L)'
;MVVHAEEGCKRPAAVAAYHLDVPRRTIAGDLPAPMLATSQSEIPRGEGWTYEPKWDGFRTIVAVGEDGGVQLVSRDGRPLGRYFPEIVELVAEQPPGPFVA
;
A
#
# COMPACT_ATOMS: atom_id res chain seq x y z
N MET A 1 -19.28 4.54 10.27
CA MET A 1 -19.65 5.63 9.35
C MET A 1 -19.94 5.01 8.00
N VAL A 2 -21.16 5.20 7.50
CA VAL A 2 -21.69 4.59 6.26
C VAL A 2 -20.91 5.10 5.05
N VAL A 3 -20.55 4.21 4.12
CA VAL A 3 -19.94 4.50 2.83
C VAL A 3 -21.02 4.64 1.76
N HIS A 4 -20.97 5.71 0.97
CA HIS A 4 -21.65 5.81 -0.32
C HIS A 4 -20.58 5.95 -1.39
N ALA A 5 -20.62 5.06 -2.38
CA ALA A 5 -19.75 5.08 -3.55
C ALA A 5 -20.57 5.62 -4.73
N GLU A 6 -20.08 6.67 -5.37
CA GLU A 6 -20.55 7.16 -6.67
C GLU A 6 -19.38 7.14 -7.65
N GLU A 7 -19.71 6.85 -8.91
CA GLU A 7 -18.84 6.38 -9.98
C GLU A 7 -18.01 7.48 -10.67
N GLY A 8 -16.89 7.05 -11.28
CA GLY A 8 -16.45 7.60 -12.58
C GLY A 8 -15.30 8.60 -12.57
N CYS A 9 -14.08 8.15 -12.85
CA CYS A 9 -13.01 9.02 -13.36
C CYS A 9 -12.26 8.33 -14.51
N LYS A 10 -12.61 8.69 -15.74
CA LYS A 10 -11.86 8.35 -16.96
C LYS A 10 -10.51 9.04 -16.92
N ARG A 11 -9.40 8.33 -17.15
CA ARG A 11 -8.07 8.94 -17.36
C ARG A 11 -7.47 8.60 -18.72
N PRO A 12 -6.68 9.52 -19.30
CA PRO A 12 -6.55 9.70 -20.73
C PRO A 12 -5.35 8.97 -21.35
N ALA A 13 -5.35 8.97 -22.68
CA ALA A 13 -4.39 8.33 -23.56
C ALA A 13 -3.02 9.05 -23.52
N ALA A 14 -2.11 8.56 -22.67
CA ALA A 14 -0.68 8.78 -22.81
C ALA A 14 0.08 7.70 -22.01
N VAL A 15 -0.15 6.43 -22.33
CA VAL A 15 0.65 5.32 -21.78
C VAL A 15 1.54 4.79 -22.90
N ALA A 16 2.54 5.59 -23.29
CA ALA A 16 3.55 5.18 -24.24
C ALA A 16 4.93 5.46 -23.64
N ALA A 17 5.77 4.43 -23.66
CA ALA A 17 7.16 4.39 -23.24
C ALA A 17 7.44 4.26 -21.74
N TYR A 18 7.08 3.12 -21.14
CA TYR A 18 7.90 2.57 -20.04
C TYR A 18 8.16 1.09 -20.31
N HIS A 19 9.18 0.84 -21.13
CA HIS A 19 9.84 -0.45 -21.20
C HIS A 19 10.83 -0.49 -20.04
N LEU A 20 10.34 -0.76 -18.83
CA LEU A 20 11.20 -1.12 -17.70
C LEU A 20 10.97 -2.59 -17.41
N ASP A 21 12.01 -3.34 -17.69
CA ASP A 21 12.16 -4.76 -17.42
C ASP A 21 12.20 -4.97 -15.90
N VAL A 22 11.05 -4.77 -15.24
CA VAL A 22 10.89 -5.10 -13.81
C VAL A 22 10.86 -6.63 -13.76
N PRO A 23 11.91 -7.30 -13.26
CA PRO A 23 11.90 -8.74 -13.21
C PRO A 23 10.66 -9.18 -12.44
N ARG A 24 9.85 -10.03 -13.08
CA ARG A 24 8.71 -10.74 -12.48
C ARG A 24 9.19 -11.73 -11.41
N ARG A 25 10.01 -11.30 -10.46
CA ARG A 25 10.15 -12.02 -9.20
C ARG A 25 8.92 -11.69 -8.38
N THR A 26 7.92 -12.54 -8.57
CA THR A 26 6.85 -12.75 -7.62
C THR A 26 7.50 -13.04 -6.25
N ILE A 27 7.69 -12.02 -5.40
CA ILE A 27 7.82 -12.25 -3.95
C ILE A 27 6.38 -12.37 -3.41
N ALA A 28 5.60 -13.29 -3.97
CA ALA A 28 4.39 -13.78 -3.32
C ALA A 28 4.81 -15.11 -2.70
N GLY A 29 5.46 -15.01 -1.54
CA GLY A 29 5.95 -16.15 -0.78
C GLY A 29 6.11 -15.82 0.70
N ASP A 30 6.86 -14.76 1.03
CA ASP A 30 7.37 -14.59 2.40
C ASP A 30 7.00 -13.26 3.09
N LEU A 31 6.27 -12.35 2.43
CA LEU A 31 5.81 -11.13 3.10
C LEU A 31 4.68 -11.45 4.09
N PRO A 32 4.67 -10.83 5.29
CA PRO A 32 3.61 -11.04 6.26
C PRO A 32 2.26 -10.58 5.68
N ALA A 33 1.17 -11.27 6.05
CA ALA A 33 -0.16 -10.80 5.68
C ALA A 33 -0.58 -9.60 6.56
N PRO A 34 -1.27 -8.58 6.01
CA PRO A 34 -1.78 -7.49 6.83
C PRO A 34 -2.84 -7.97 7.84
N MET A 35 -2.71 -7.55 9.10
CA MET A 35 -3.71 -7.86 10.14
C MET A 35 -5.07 -7.23 9.81
N LEU A 36 -6.16 -8.00 9.89
CA LEU A 36 -7.50 -7.48 9.61
C LEU A 36 -8.16 -6.86 10.85
N ALA A 37 -9.03 -5.89 10.62
CA ALA A 37 -9.84 -5.30 11.67
C ALA A 37 -11.14 -6.09 11.84
N THR A 38 -11.55 -6.29 13.09
CA THR A 38 -12.86 -6.84 13.43
C THR A 38 -13.88 -5.70 13.46
N SER A 39 -15.02 -5.89 12.78
CA SER A 39 -16.12 -4.92 12.84
C SER A 39 -16.75 -4.91 14.24
N GLN A 40 -16.95 -3.71 14.79
CA GLN A 40 -17.57 -3.49 16.10
C GLN A 40 -18.63 -2.39 15.96
N SER A 41 -19.73 -2.52 16.71
CA SER A 41 -20.81 -1.53 16.71
C SER A 41 -20.46 -0.26 17.49
N GLU A 42 -19.55 -0.39 18.46
CA GLU A 42 -19.09 0.71 19.30
C GLU A 42 -17.57 0.79 19.28
N ILE A 43 -17.04 2.00 19.50
CA ILE A 43 -15.60 2.22 19.66
C ILE A 43 -15.19 1.59 21.01
N PRO A 44 -14.21 0.66 21.04
CA PRO A 44 -13.71 0.07 22.28
C PRO A 44 -13.25 1.13 23.26
N ARG A 45 -13.44 0.89 24.56
CA ARG A 45 -13.07 1.81 25.65
C ARG A 45 -12.26 1.09 26.71
N GLY A 46 -11.53 1.84 27.51
CA GLY A 46 -10.71 1.34 28.61
C GLY A 46 -9.21 1.50 28.36
N GLU A 47 -8.41 1.02 29.30
CA GLU A 47 -6.94 1.09 29.22
C GLU A 47 -6.40 0.16 28.12
N GLY A 48 -5.29 0.55 27.50
CA GLY A 48 -4.61 -0.24 26.46
C GLY A 48 -5.10 -0.01 25.02
N TRP A 49 -6.08 0.86 24.80
CA TRP A 49 -6.54 1.22 23.45
C TRP A 49 -5.87 2.50 22.92
N THR A 50 -5.37 2.41 21.69
CA THR A 50 -4.93 3.56 20.89
C THR A 50 -5.87 3.69 19.69
N TYR A 51 -6.15 4.93 19.26
CA TYR A 51 -7.11 5.21 18.18
C TYR A 51 -6.41 5.90 17.01
N GLU A 52 -6.64 5.39 15.81
CA GLU A 52 -6.18 5.97 14.56
C GLU A 52 -7.38 6.23 13.63
N PRO A 53 -7.38 7.32 12.83
CA PRO A 53 -8.40 7.52 11.82
C PRO A 53 -8.42 6.38 10.79
N LYS A 54 -9.60 5.85 10.48
CA LYS A 54 -9.76 4.89 9.38
C LYS A 54 -9.73 5.63 8.04
N TRP A 55 -8.61 5.56 7.35
CA TRP A 55 -8.50 6.02 5.96
C TRP A 55 -9.16 5.03 4.99
N ASP A 56 -9.78 5.55 3.92
CA ASP A 56 -10.32 4.73 2.84
C ASP A 56 -9.39 4.82 1.63
N GLY A 57 -8.86 3.67 1.21
CA GLY A 57 -7.80 3.59 0.21
C GLY A 57 -7.26 2.18 0.05
N PHE A 58 -6.13 2.06 -0.64
CA PHE A 58 -5.48 0.78 -0.86
C PHE A 58 -4.56 0.43 0.31
N ARG A 59 -4.81 -0.73 0.91
CA ARG A 59 -3.87 -1.27 1.89
C ARG A 59 -2.70 -1.93 1.17
N THR A 60 -1.48 -1.47 1.49
CA THR A 60 -0.24 -2.01 0.94
C THR A 60 0.75 -2.33 2.05
N ILE A 61 1.55 -3.38 1.84
CA ILE A 61 2.82 -3.58 2.54
C ILE A 61 3.91 -3.04 1.62
N VAL A 62 4.88 -2.33 2.22
CA VAL A 62 6.06 -1.83 1.53
C VAL A 62 7.22 -2.73 1.92
N ALA A 63 7.85 -3.36 0.92
CA ALA A 63 9.08 -4.11 1.11
C ALA A 63 10.24 -3.32 0.48
N VAL A 64 11.29 -3.10 1.26
CA VAL A 64 12.52 -2.43 0.82
C VAL A 64 13.66 -3.44 0.91
N GLY A 65 14.28 -3.75 -0.22
CA GLY A 65 15.42 -4.65 -0.31
C GLY A 65 16.72 -4.00 0.18
N GLU A 66 17.73 -4.83 0.45
CA GLU A 66 19.09 -4.35 0.81
C GLU A 66 19.75 -3.54 -0.31
N ASP A 67 19.33 -3.76 -1.56
CA ASP A 67 19.75 -3.02 -2.76
C ASP A 67 18.97 -1.71 -2.97
N GLY A 68 18.05 -1.37 -2.07
CA GLY A 68 17.16 -0.21 -2.20
C GLY A 68 15.95 -0.45 -3.09
N GLY A 69 15.72 -1.67 -3.59
CA GLY A 69 14.54 -1.99 -4.38
C GLY A 69 13.25 -1.89 -3.56
N VAL A 70 12.28 -1.11 -4.04
CA VAL A 70 10.99 -0.90 -3.37
C VAL A 70 9.86 -1.66 -4.05
N GLN A 71 9.07 -2.40 -3.27
CA GLN A 71 7.88 -3.11 -3.74
C GLN A 71 6.64 -2.73 -2.91
N LEU A 72 5.56 -2.37 -3.61
CA LEU A 72 4.24 -2.19 -3.02
C LEU A 72 3.38 -3.43 -3.27
N VAL A 73 2.92 -4.08 -2.22
CA VAL A 73 2.13 -5.31 -2.29
C VAL A 73 0.78 -5.10 -1.62
N SER A 74 -0.30 -5.26 -2.38
CA SER A 74 -1.68 -5.15 -1.86
C SER A 74 -1.98 -6.18 -0.79
N ARG A 75 -3.09 -5.96 -0.05
CA ARG A 75 -3.64 -6.96 0.90
C ARG A 75 -3.74 -8.37 0.34
N ASP A 76 -4.10 -8.51 -0.93
CA ASP A 76 -4.33 -9.82 -1.57
C ASP A 76 -3.09 -10.29 -2.36
N GLY A 77 -1.90 -9.75 -2.06
CA GLY A 77 -0.61 -10.18 -2.63
C GLY A 77 -0.29 -9.65 -4.03
N ARG A 78 -1.14 -8.79 -4.61
CA ARG A 78 -0.93 -8.23 -5.95
C ARG A 78 0.07 -7.06 -5.92
N PRO A 79 0.97 -6.93 -6.93
CA PRO A 79 1.87 -5.80 -7.03
C PRO A 79 1.09 -4.51 -7.36
N LEU A 80 1.38 -3.44 -6.63
CA LEU A 80 0.75 -2.13 -6.77
C LEU A 80 1.68 -1.05 -7.35
N GLY A 81 2.99 -1.29 -7.39
CA GLY A 81 3.98 -0.26 -7.78
C GLY A 81 3.68 0.44 -9.11
N ARG A 82 3.18 -0.30 -10.11
CA ARG A 82 2.81 0.28 -11.41
C ARG A 82 1.72 1.36 -11.36
N TYR A 83 0.92 1.38 -10.31
CA TYR A 83 -0.19 2.31 -10.13
C TYR A 83 0.16 3.50 -9.25
N PHE A 84 1.24 3.38 -8.45
CA PHE A 84 1.70 4.38 -7.49
C PHE A 84 3.23 4.58 -7.59
N PRO A 85 3.77 4.89 -8.78
CA PRO A 85 5.20 5.08 -8.98
C PRO A 85 5.78 6.18 -8.07
N GLU A 86 5.00 7.23 -7.78
CA GLU A 86 5.40 8.34 -6.91
C GLU A 86 5.69 7.88 -5.46
N ILE A 87 4.98 6.85 -4.99
CA ILE A 87 5.21 6.27 -3.67
C ILE A 87 6.46 5.39 -3.67
N VAL A 88 6.73 4.70 -4.78
CA VAL A 88 7.96 3.90 -4.93
C VAL A 88 9.18 4.81 -4.86
N GLU A 89 9.16 5.92 -5.58
CA GLU A 89 10.22 6.93 -5.57
C GLU A 89 10.42 7.55 -4.19
N LEU A 90 9.34 8.01 -3.55
CA LEU A 90 9.41 8.63 -2.22
C LEU A 90 10.02 7.69 -1.18
N VAL A 91 9.63 6.42 -1.18
CA VAL A 91 10.17 5.41 -0.26
C VAL A 91 11.65 5.13 -0.54
N ALA A 92 12.05 5.07 -1.82
CA ALA A 92 13.43 4.79 -2.20
C ALA A 92 14.41 5.90 -1.75
N GLU A 93 13.92 7.13 -1.59
CA GLU A 93 14.69 8.27 -1.10
C GLU A 93 14.84 8.31 0.44
N GLN A 94 14.10 7.48 1.18
CA GLN A 94 14.15 7.50 2.64
C GLN A 94 15.43 6.85 3.19
N PRO A 95 15.99 7.38 4.29
CA PRO A 95 17.13 6.74 4.94
C PRO A 95 16.74 5.36 5.50
N PRO A 96 17.72 4.43 5.66
CA PRO A 96 17.46 3.15 6.31
C PRO A 96 16.88 3.34 7.71
N GLY A 97 15.77 2.64 8.00
CA GLY A 97 15.13 2.65 9.31
C GLY A 97 13.61 2.90 9.23
N PRO A 98 12.93 2.90 10.40
CA PRO A 98 11.50 3.22 10.45
C PRO A 98 11.29 4.71 10.15
N PHE A 99 10.36 5.00 9.26
CA PHE A 99 9.90 6.35 8.99
C PHE A 99 8.37 6.39 8.88
N VAL A 100 7.81 7.58 9.05
CA VAL A 100 6.40 7.88 8.81
C VAL A 100 6.40 9.05 7.82
N ALA A 101 5.72 8.89 6.69
CA ALA A 101 5.59 9.89 5.63
C ALA A 101 4.14 10.40 5.55
#